data_AF-A0A5D8ZG83-F1
#
_entry.id   AF-A0A5D8ZG83-F1
#
_cell.length_a   1.000
_cell.length_b   1.000
_cell.length_c   1.000
_cell.angle_alpha   90.00
_cell.angle_beta   90.00
_cell.angle_gamma   90.00
#
_symmetry.space_group_name_H-M   'P 1'
#
loop_
_entity.id
_entity.type
_entity.pdbx_description
1 polymer ?
#
loop_
_entity_poly.entity_id
_entity_poly.type
_entity_poly.pdbx_seq_one_letter_code
_entity_poly.pdbx_strand_id
1 'polypeptide(L)'
;MKNIIHIPKPAYPWPTVYSPISETFYKEESTWYDTDYGFMSPESIKRYKKQRLVQVGAFMSPTTSDRDIFRPIGRFAVYVTTFDDYVELMPLEELKVFRDRIFEVMTREDPHPEERGILRQMAAARKEFMDNGMPQFWIDRIATNFHRFITYGIMEETPFKFNKTYPSLARYLMIRAYSIGMVTY
;
A
#
# COMPACT_ATOMS: atom_id res chain seq x y z
N MET A 1 -4.05 38.06 -0.49
CA MET A 1 -5.37 37.37 -0.59
C MET A 1 -5.09 35.90 -0.85
N LYS A 2 -5.65 34.96 -0.08
CA LYS A 2 -5.53 33.52 -0.39
C LYS A 2 -6.41 33.24 -1.61
N ASN A 3 -5.82 32.80 -2.71
CA ASN A 3 -6.59 32.32 -3.86
C ASN A 3 -7.39 31.09 -3.43
N ILE A 4 -8.71 31.23 -3.36
CA ILE A 4 -9.61 30.09 -3.10
C ILE A 4 -9.80 29.37 -4.43
N ILE A 5 -9.31 28.14 -4.52
CA ILE A 5 -9.52 27.28 -5.68
C ILE A 5 -10.80 26.47 -5.41
N HIS A 6 -11.81 26.62 -6.27
CA HIS A 6 -13.01 25.80 -6.23
C HIS A 6 -12.77 24.50 -7.03
N ILE A 7 -12.62 23.37 -6.33
CA ILE A 7 -12.49 22.05 -6.97
C ILE A 7 -13.90 21.46 -7.14
N PRO A 8 -14.36 21.17 -8.38
CA PRO A 8 -15.66 20.56 -8.60
C PRO A 8 -15.69 19.14 -8.02
N LYS A 9 -16.85 18.73 -7.50
CA LYS A 9 -17.04 17.35 -7.03
C LYS A 9 -17.07 16.40 -8.25
N PRO A 10 -16.22 15.36 -8.30
CA PRO A 10 -16.31 14.34 -9.35
C PRO A 10 -17.68 13.67 -9.35
N ALA A 11 -18.24 13.43 -10.53
CA ALA A 11 -19.48 12.68 -10.73
C ALA A 11 -19.17 11.39 -11.49
N TYR A 12 -19.64 10.27 -10.96
CA TYR A 12 -19.47 8.96 -11.58
C TYR A 12 -20.84 8.38 -11.96
N PRO A 13 -20.97 7.68 -13.11
CA PRO A 13 -22.25 7.13 -13.57
C PRO A 13 -22.66 5.83 -12.85
N TRP A 14 -21.97 5.42 -11.79
CA TRP A 14 -22.25 4.22 -11.01
C TRP A 14 -22.51 4.55 -9.54
N PRO A 15 -23.34 3.74 -8.83
CA PRO A 15 -23.59 3.93 -7.41
C PRO A 15 -22.39 3.50 -6.56
N THR A 16 -22.33 4.02 -5.33
CA THR A 16 -21.43 3.49 -4.29
C THR A 16 -22.01 2.20 -3.73
N VAL A 17 -21.26 1.10 -3.80
CA VAL A 17 -21.61 -0.16 -3.15
C VAL A 17 -20.88 -0.23 -1.80
N TYR A 18 -21.63 -0.41 -0.72
CA TYR A 18 -21.07 -0.49 0.64
C TYR A 18 -20.83 -1.94 1.03
N SER A 19 -19.59 -2.26 1.40
CA SER A 19 -19.24 -3.57 1.95
C SER A 19 -19.84 -3.75 3.36
N PRO A 20 -20.44 -4.91 3.66
CA PRO A 20 -20.99 -5.21 4.99
C PRO A 20 -19.92 -5.28 6.08
N ILE A 21 -18.64 -5.46 5.70
CA ILE A 21 -17.52 -5.62 6.64
C ILE A 21 -16.62 -4.39 6.74
N SER A 22 -16.94 -3.30 6.03
CA SER A 22 -16.13 -2.09 5.94
C SER A 22 -15.73 -1.51 7.31
N GLU A 23 -16.60 -1.57 8.32
CA GLU A 23 -16.33 -1.00 9.65
C GLU A 23 -15.83 -2.02 10.68
N THR A 24 -15.60 -3.27 10.29
CA THR A 24 -15.34 -4.37 11.24
C THR A 24 -13.87 -4.53 11.64
N PHE A 25 -12.94 -3.85 10.95
CA PHE A 25 -11.49 -4.04 11.13
C PHE A 25 -10.82 -3.00 12.04
N TYR A 26 -11.55 -2.02 12.59
CA TYR A 26 -10.94 -0.89 13.30
C TYR A 26 -9.94 -1.29 14.41
N LYS A 27 -10.31 -2.27 15.24
CA LYS A 27 -9.43 -2.76 16.32
C LYS A 27 -8.20 -3.47 15.76
N GLU A 28 -8.41 -4.31 14.76
CA GLU A 28 -7.38 -5.12 14.13
C GLU A 28 -6.36 -4.25 13.38
N GLU A 29 -6.84 -3.30 12.56
CA GLU A 29 -6.02 -2.28 11.91
C GLU A 29 -5.23 -1.47 12.93
N SER A 30 -5.86 -1.04 14.02
CA SER A 30 -5.19 -0.30 15.09
C SER A 30 -4.05 -1.12 15.72
N THR A 31 -4.25 -2.42 15.93
CA THR A 31 -3.22 -3.32 16.44
C THR A 31 -2.05 -3.42 15.48
N TRP A 32 -2.29 -3.56 14.17
CA TRP A 32 -1.19 -3.61 13.19
C TRP A 32 -0.29 -2.37 13.29
N TYR A 33 -0.87 -1.17 13.43
CA TYR A 33 -0.09 0.04 13.62
C TYR A 33 0.75 0.02 14.90
N ASP A 34 0.20 -0.49 15.99
CA ASP A 34 0.90 -0.56 17.28
C ASP A 34 2.03 -1.60 17.29
N THR A 35 1.87 -2.71 16.57
CA THR A 35 2.81 -3.84 16.61
C THR A 35 3.86 -3.81 15.49
N ASP A 36 3.47 -3.40 14.29
CA ASP A 36 4.29 -3.59 13.09
C ASP A 36 4.75 -2.30 12.43
N TYR A 37 4.08 -1.19 12.72
CA TYR A 37 4.46 0.13 12.20
C TYR A 37 5.12 1.03 13.26
N GLY A 38 5.57 0.46 14.39
CA GLY A 38 6.27 1.19 15.46
C GLY A 38 7.59 1.86 15.06
N PHE A 39 8.10 1.61 13.85
CA PHE A 39 9.24 2.33 13.28
C PHE A 39 8.86 3.73 12.75
N MET A 40 7.57 4.02 12.57
CA MET A 40 7.08 5.34 12.19
C MET A 40 6.96 6.25 13.41
N SER A 41 6.87 7.57 13.18
CA SER A 41 6.67 8.50 14.28
C SER A 41 5.30 8.30 14.96
N PRO A 42 5.17 8.58 16.28
CA PRO A 42 3.89 8.52 16.98
C PRO A 42 2.80 9.38 16.32
N GLU A 43 3.18 10.54 15.76
CA GLU A 43 2.26 11.42 15.04
C GLU A 43 1.74 10.78 13.76
N SER A 44 2.60 10.07 13.03
CA SER A 44 2.23 9.34 11.82
C SER A 44 1.27 8.20 12.16
N ILE A 45 1.57 7.39 13.18
CA ILE A 45 0.68 6.32 13.66
C ILE A 45 -0.69 6.89 14.06
N LYS A 46 -0.72 7.99 14.81
CA LYS A 46 -1.96 8.67 15.22
C LYS A 46 -2.76 9.19 14.01
N ARG A 47 -2.09 9.65 12.96
CA ARG A 47 -2.71 10.07 11.69
C ARG A 47 -3.32 8.86 10.98
N TYR A 48 -2.57 7.78 10.81
CA TYR A 48 -3.00 6.57 10.10
C TYR A 48 -4.22 5.90 10.74
N LYS A 49 -4.25 5.76 12.07
CA LYS A 49 -5.42 5.23 12.79
C LYS A 49 -6.73 5.99 12.52
N LYS A 50 -6.65 7.27 12.17
CA LYS A 50 -7.84 8.09 11.82
C LYS A 50 -8.29 7.90 10.38
N GLN A 51 -7.39 7.49 9.48
CA GLN A 51 -7.69 7.34 8.05
C GLN A 51 -8.53 6.10 7.76
N ARG A 52 -8.50 5.08 8.63
CA ARG A 52 -9.25 3.82 8.49
C ARG A 52 -8.98 3.17 7.12
N LEU A 53 -7.71 2.96 6.79
CA LEU A 53 -7.29 2.59 5.43
C LEU A 53 -7.88 1.24 4.98
N VAL A 54 -8.20 0.36 5.92
CA VAL A 54 -8.90 -0.90 5.60
C VAL A 54 -10.27 -0.64 4.93
N GLN A 55 -10.95 0.47 5.26
CA GLN A 55 -12.21 0.86 4.59
C GLN A 55 -12.01 1.11 3.09
N VAL A 56 -10.85 1.64 2.68
CA VAL A 56 -10.55 1.85 1.25
C VAL A 56 -10.58 0.51 0.52
N GLY A 57 -9.92 -0.51 1.07
CA GLY A 57 -9.98 -1.88 0.52
C GLY A 57 -11.41 -2.40 0.42
N ALA A 58 -12.27 -2.08 1.39
CA ALA A 58 -13.67 -2.51 1.40
C ALA A 58 -14.51 -1.83 0.30
N PHE A 59 -14.16 -0.60 -0.09
CA PHE A 59 -14.76 0.06 -1.26
C PHE A 59 -14.19 -0.45 -2.60
N MET A 60 -12.95 -0.96 -2.60
CA MET A 60 -12.34 -1.58 -3.78
C MET A 60 -12.84 -3.01 -4.03
N SER A 61 -13.21 -3.73 -2.96
CA SER A 61 -13.78 -5.08 -3.01
C SER A 61 -15.12 -5.15 -2.26
N PRO A 62 -16.16 -4.43 -2.71
CA PRO A 62 -17.37 -4.19 -1.93
C PRO A 62 -18.26 -5.42 -1.77
N THR A 63 -18.06 -6.45 -2.59
CA THR A 63 -18.83 -7.70 -2.54
C THR A 63 -18.19 -8.77 -1.66
N THR A 64 -16.95 -8.58 -1.18
CA THR A 64 -16.31 -9.50 -0.25
C THR A 64 -16.91 -9.33 1.14
N SER A 65 -17.69 -10.31 1.59
CA SER A 65 -18.37 -10.30 2.90
C SER A 65 -17.69 -11.17 3.94
N ASP A 66 -16.81 -12.07 3.52
CA ASP A 66 -16.03 -12.91 4.42
C ASP A 66 -14.81 -12.12 4.93
N ARG A 67 -14.68 -12.02 6.26
CA ARG A 67 -13.61 -11.25 6.89
C ARG A 67 -12.24 -11.89 6.69
N ASP A 68 -12.13 -13.20 6.65
CA ASP A 68 -10.86 -13.91 6.51
C ASP A 68 -10.34 -13.80 5.07
N ILE A 69 -11.23 -13.89 4.07
CA ILE A 69 -10.91 -13.62 2.66
C ILE A 69 -10.51 -12.16 2.45
N PHE A 70 -11.18 -11.23 3.12
CA PHE A 70 -10.93 -9.80 2.96
C PHE A 70 -9.68 -9.30 3.70
N ARG A 71 -9.32 -9.91 4.84
CA ARG A 71 -8.21 -9.46 5.70
C ARG A 71 -6.92 -9.13 4.92
N PRO A 72 -6.39 -9.99 4.03
CA PRO A 72 -5.18 -9.66 3.31
C PRO A 72 -5.38 -8.44 2.38
N ILE A 73 -6.55 -8.26 1.76
CA ILE A 73 -6.88 -7.07 0.93
C ILE A 73 -6.82 -5.79 1.78
N GLY A 74 -7.45 -5.82 2.96
CA GLY A 74 -7.40 -4.71 3.92
C GLY A 74 -5.97 -4.40 4.37
N ARG A 75 -5.15 -5.43 4.58
CA ARG A 75 -3.73 -5.30 4.92
C ARG A 75 -2.95 -4.62 3.80
N PHE A 76 -3.21 -4.95 2.53
CA PHE A 76 -2.61 -4.30 1.37
C PHE A 76 -2.94 -2.81 1.28
N ALA A 77 -4.17 -2.40 1.65
CA ALA A 77 -4.55 -0.98 1.71
C ALA A 77 -3.69 -0.18 2.69
N VAL A 78 -3.49 -0.74 3.88
CA VAL A 78 -2.61 -0.16 4.91
C VAL A 78 -1.17 -0.17 4.42
N TYR A 79 -0.72 -1.30 3.88
CA TYR A 79 0.66 -1.49 3.45
C TYR A 79 1.08 -0.49 2.37
N VAL A 80 0.36 -0.39 1.25
CA VAL A 80 0.75 0.49 0.13
C VAL A 80 0.86 1.94 0.57
N THR A 81 -0.11 2.40 1.37
CA THR A 81 -0.15 3.80 1.83
C THR A 81 0.99 4.10 2.81
N THR A 82 1.18 3.24 3.81
CA THR A 82 2.25 3.42 4.82
C THR A 82 3.64 3.26 4.21
N PHE A 83 3.78 2.36 3.24
CA PHE A 83 5.00 2.16 2.47
C PHE A 83 5.39 3.43 1.72
N ASP A 84 4.48 4.08 1.00
CA ASP A 84 4.76 5.29 0.21
C ASP A 84 5.35 6.42 1.08
N ASP A 85 4.74 6.69 2.25
CA ASP A 85 5.26 7.64 3.23
C ASP A 85 6.62 7.20 3.80
N TYR A 86 6.80 5.90 4.08
CA TYR A 86 8.03 5.39 4.68
C TYR A 86 9.23 5.51 3.75
N VAL A 87 9.03 5.27 2.46
CA VAL A 87 10.12 5.28 1.47
C VAL A 87 10.28 6.63 0.74
N GLU A 88 9.46 7.63 1.07
CA GLU A 88 9.38 8.93 0.36
C GLU A 88 10.76 9.55 0.09
N LEU A 89 11.65 9.49 1.09
CA LEU A 89 13.01 10.05 1.04
C LEU A 89 14.10 8.98 1.23
N MET A 90 13.76 7.71 0.98
CA MET A 90 14.74 6.63 1.03
C MET A 90 15.74 6.76 -0.14
N PRO A 91 17.06 6.63 0.09
CA PRO A 91 18.05 6.59 -0.98
C PRO A 91 17.75 5.46 -1.97
N LEU A 92 18.03 5.69 -3.27
CA LEU A 92 17.71 4.71 -4.33
C LEU A 92 18.31 3.33 -4.11
N GLU A 93 19.55 3.25 -3.63
CA GLU A 93 20.21 1.97 -3.38
C GLU A 93 19.56 1.20 -2.22
N GLU A 94 19.14 1.92 -1.17
CA GLU A 94 18.38 1.32 -0.05
C GLU A 94 16.99 0.87 -0.52
N LEU A 95 16.30 1.68 -1.32
CA LEU A 95 14.99 1.36 -1.86
C LEU A 95 15.04 0.13 -2.78
N LYS A 96 16.11 -0.02 -3.56
CA LYS A 96 16.33 -1.18 -4.41
C LYS A 96 16.46 -2.47 -3.59
N VAL A 97 17.29 -2.46 -2.55
CA VAL A 97 17.42 -3.60 -1.63
C VAL A 97 16.08 -3.90 -0.95
N PHE A 98 15.38 -2.87 -0.50
CA PHE A 98 14.09 -3.04 0.17
C PHE A 98 13.01 -3.60 -0.74
N ARG A 99 12.93 -3.14 -2.00
CA ARG A 99 12.06 -3.70 -3.05
C ARG A 99 12.31 -5.19 -3.25
N ASP A 100 13.57 -5.59 -3.41
CA ASP A 100 13.94 -6.97 -3.66
C ASP A 100 13.55 -7.84 -2.46
N ARG A 101 13.77 -7.32 -1.25
CA ARG A 101 13.36 -8.00 -0.01
C ARG A 101 11.84 -8.15 0.11
N ILE A 102 11.06 -7.15 -0.29
CA ILE A 102 9.59 -7.25 -0.33
C ILE A 102 9.15 -8.38 -1.27
N PHE A 103 9.79 -8.51 -2.43
CA PHE A 103 9.50 -9.58 -3.38
C PHE A 103 9.78 -10.97 -2.78
N GLU A 104 10.93 -11.15 -2.13
CA GLU A 104 11.30 -12.39 -1.44
C GLU A 104 10.31 -12.75 -0.34
N VAL A 105 9.93 -11.76 0.49
CA VAL A 105 8.98 -11.95 1.58
C VAL A 105 7.57 -12.25 1.06
N MET A 106 7.15 -11.65 -0.04
CA MET A 106 5.84 -11.93 -0.63
C MET A 106 5.79 -13.30 -1.31
N THR A 107 6.92 -13.85 -1.77
CA THR A 107 6.93 -15.07 -2.58
C THR A 107 7.40 -16.32 -1.85
N ARG A 108 8.36 -16.21 -0.91
CA ARG A 108 9.12 -17.40 -0.44
C ARG A 108 9.52 -17.36 1.04
N GLU A 109 10.01 -16.23 1.53
CA GLU A 109 10.68 -16.18 2.83
C GLU A 109 9.83 -15.48 3.89
N ASP A 110 9.98 -15.87 5.16
CA ASP A 110 9.49 -15.03 6.26
C ASP A 110 10.57 -13.99 6.61
N PRO A 111 10.17 -12.79 7.07
CA PRO A 111 11.11 -11.79 7.52
C PRO A 111 11.79 -12.24 8.82
N HIS A 112 13.04 -11.83 9.00
CA HIS A 112 13.75 -12.00 10.26
C HIS A 112 13.12 -11.14 11.37
N PRO A 113 13.23 -11.54 12.66
CA PRO A 113 12.65 -10.81 13.78
C PRO A 113 13.09 -9.34 13.89
N GLU A 114 14.34 -9.07 13.52
CA GLU A 114 14.98 -7.75 13.50
C GLU A 114 14.60 -6.87 12.29
N GLU A 115 14.00 -7.46 11.25
CA GLU A 115 13.51 -6.70 10.12
C GLU A 115 12.30 -5.82 10.49
N ARG A 116 12.08 -4.78 9.69
CA ARG A 116 10.98 -3.83 9.93
C ARG A 116 9.63 -4.54 9.87
N GLY A 117 8.73 -4.19 10.78
CA GLY A 117 7.43 -4.85 10.90
C GLY A 117 6.52 -4.73 9.69
N ILE A 118 6.75 -3.75 8.80
CA ILE A 118 6.11 -3.70 7.49
C ILE A 118 6.35 -5.00 6.69
N LEU A 119 7.52 -5.63 6.78
CA LEU A 119 7.75 -6.94 6.13
C LEU A 119 6.97 -8.07 6.79
N ARG A 120 6.72 -8.01 8.11
CA ARG A 120 5.83 -8.98 8.78
C ARG A 120 4.40 -8.86 8.27
N GLN A 121 3.94 -7.65 7.98
CA GLN A 121 2.64 -7.42 7.37
C GLN A 121 2.55 -8.01 5.95
N MET A 122 3.61 -7.89 5.15
CA MET A 122 3.67 -8.56 3.83
C MET A 122 3.61 -10.09 3.97
N ALA A 123 4.38 -10.68 4.90
CA ALA A 123 4.38 -12.12 5.14
C ALA A 123 3.03 -12.63 5.67
N ALA A 124 2.37 -11.87 6.56
CA ALA A 124 1.03 -12.18 7.04
C ALA A 124 0.02 -12.17 5.88
N ALA A 125 0.08 -11.16 4.99
CA ALA A 125 -0.78 -11.09 3.83
C ALA A 125 -0.61 -12.30 2.90
N ARG A 126 0.64 -12.71 2.63
CA ARG A 126 0.95 -13.92 1.86
C ARG A 126 0.31 -15.16 2.48
N LYS A 127 0.53 -15.39 3.78
CA LYS A 127 0.00 -16.56 4.50
C LYS A 127 -1.53 -16.57 4.46
N GLU A 128 -2.16 -15.44 4.73
CA GLU A 128 -3.61 -15.27 4.67
C GLU A 128 -4.16 -15.54 3.26
N PHE A 129 -3.48 -15.10 2.19
CA PHE A 129 -3.89 -15.44 0.82
C PHE A 129 -3.79 -16.94 0.55
N MET A 130 -2.69 -17.59 0.96
CA MET A 130 -2.50 -19.03 0.78
C MET A 130 -3.54 -19.85 1.56
N ASP A 131 -3.82 -19.46 2.81
CA ASP A 131 -4.81 -20.11 3.67
C ASP A 131 -6.24 -20.00 3.08
N ASN A 132 -6.51 -18.90 2.36
CA ASN A 132 -7.74 -18.69 1.60
C ASN A 132 -7.73 -19.37 0.21
N GLY A 133 -6.75 -20.21 -0.08
CA GLY A 133 -6.67 -21.00 -1.31
C GLY A 133 -6.19 -20.22 -2.54
N MET A 134 -5.57 -19.05 -2.37
CA MET A 134 -4.96 -18.33 -3.50
C MET A 134 -3.74 -19.12 -4.03
N PRO A 135 -3.73 -19.54 -5.31
CA PRO A 135 -2.61 -20.27 -5.87
C PRO A 135 -1.38 -19.37 -6.04
N GLN A 136 -0.19 -19.99 -5.97
CA GLN A 136 1.10 -19.30 -5.98
C GLN A 136 1.28 -18.31 -7.14
N PHE A 137 0.78 -18.63 -8.35
CA PHE A 137 0.96 -17.76 -9.50
C PHE A 137 0.25 -16.39 -9.36
N TRP A 138 -0.79 -16.29 -8.52
CA TRP A 138 -1.42 -15.01 -8.18
C TRP A 138 -0.56 -14.22 -7.19
N ILE A 139 0.03 -14.90 -6.21
CA ILE A 139 0.97 -14.30 -5.25
C ILE A 139 2.21 -13.76 -5.99
N ASP A 140 2.77 -14.54 -6.91
CA ASP A 140 3.91 -14.14 -7.74
C ASP A 140 3.56 -12.92 -8.61
N ARG A 141 2.31 -12.83 -9.09
CA ARG A 141 1.82 -11.69 -9.85
C ARG A 141 1.75 -10.43 -8.98
N ILE A 142 1.20 -10.52 -7.77
CA ILE A 142 1.15 -9.40 -6.82
C ILE A 142 2.57 -8.94 -6.48
N ALA A 143 3.48 -9.87 -6.15
CA ALA A 143 4.88 -9.56 -5.86
C ALA A 143 5.57 -8.84 -7.04
N THR A 144 5.37 -9.35 -8.26
CA THR A 144 5.88 -8.73 -9.49
C THR A 144 5.31 -7.32 -9.68
N ASN A 145 4.03 -7.12 -9.41
CA ASN A 145 3.38 -5.82 -9.52
C ASN A 145 3.89 -4.83 -8.48
N PHE A 146 4.15 -5.27 -7.24
CA PHE A 146 4.83 -4.47 -6.22
C PHE A 146 6.23 -4.05 -6.66
N HIS A 147 7.00 -5.00 -7.21
CA HIS A 147 8.32 -4.70 -7.75
C HIS A 147 8.24 -3.63 -8.86
N ARG A 148 7.24 -3.69 -9.73
CA ARG A 148 6.99 -2.68 -10.79
C ARG A 148 6.56 -1.32 -10.24
N PHE A 149 5.66 -1.31 -9.26
CA PHE A 149 5.24 -0.09 -8.55
C PHE A 149 6.44 0.66 -7.97
N ILE A 150 7.35 -0.07 -7.32
CA ILE A 150 8.55 0.53 -6.72
C ILE A 150 9.54 0.95 -7.81
N THR A 151 9.80 0.08 -8.79
CA THR A 151 10.84 0.32 -9.82
C THR A 151 10.46 1.43 -10.80
N TYR A 152 9.26 1.38 -11.37
CA TYR A 152 8.83 2.30 -12.42
C TYR A 152 8.01 3.47 -11.89
N GLY A 153 7.57 3.40 -10.63
CA GLY A 153 6.92 4.48 -9.91
C GLY A 153 7.90 5.18 -8.99
N ILE A 154 8.02 4.70 -7.75
CA ILE A 154 8.73 5.42 -6.68
C ILE A 154 10.18 5.73 -7.06
N MET A 155 10.96 4.75 -7.51
CA MET A 155 12.37 4.95 -7.87
C MET A 155 12.55 5.97 -9.02
N GLU A 156 11.63 6.01 -9.99
CA GLU A 156 11.65 7.02 -11.06
C GLU A 156 11.22 8.41 -10.55
N GLU A 157 10.39 8.50 -9.51
CA GLU A 157 10.07 9.76 -8.83
C GLU A 157 11.23 10.30 -7.99
N THR A 158 12.03 9.41 -7.39
CA THR A 158 13.04 9.76 -6.38
C THR A 158 13.99 10.88 -6.84
N PRO A 159 14.62 10.85 -8.04
CA PRO A 159 15.49 11.93 -8.48
C PRO A 159 14.81 13.30 -8.54
N PHE A 160 13.54 13.36 -8.92
CA PHE A 160 12.76 14.60 -8.99
C PHE A 160 12.46 15.14 -7.59
N LYS A 161 12.11 14.26 -6.64
CA LYS A 161 11.87 14.61 -5.23
C LYS A 161 13.14 15.18 -4.59
N PHE A 162 14.28 14.49 -4.72
CA PHE A 162 15.56 14.93 -4.14
C PHE A 162 16.07 16.25 -4.73
N ASN A 163 15.97 16.39 -6.06
CA ASN A 163 16.43 17.60 -6.74
C ASN A 163 15.41 18.74 -6.74
N LYS A 164 14.20 18.53 -6.20
CA LYS A 164 13.07 19.47 -6.22
C LYS A 164 12.77 19.98 -7.63
N THR A 165 12.79 19.08 -8.60
CA THR A 165 12.51 19.35 -10.02
C THR A 165 11.23 18.64 -10.44
N TYR A 166 10.66 19.04 -11.58
CA TYR A 166 9.46 18.43 -12.13
C TYR A 166 9.79 17.68 -13.43
N PRO A 167 9.25 16.47 -13.64
CA PRO A 167 9.33 15.79 -14.93
C PRO A 167 8.48 16.53 -15.99
N SER A 168 8.72 16.24 -17.26
CA SER A 168 7.77 16.60 -18.32
C SER A 168 6.41 15.92 -18.09
N LEU A 169 5.32 16.47 -18.62
CA LEU A 169 3.99 15.86 -18.49
C LEU A 169 3.97 14.40 -18.96
N ALA A 170 4.59 14.09 -20.09
CA ALA A 170 4.67 12.73 -20.60
C ALA A 170 5.38 11.78 -19.62
N ARG A 171 6.50 12.23 -19.04
CA ARG A 171 7.25 11.43 -18.05
C ARG A 171 6.47 11.31 -16.74
N TYR A 172 5.83 12.38 -16.28
CA TYR A 172 4.93 12.34 -15.13
C TYR A 172 3.84 11.29 -15.30
N LEU A 173 3.14 11.26 -16.43
CA LEU A 173 2.07 10.30 -16.68
C LEU A 173 2.57 8.84 -16.68
N MET A 174 3.75 8.59 -17.25
CA MET A 174 4.36 7.25 -17.22
C MET A 174 4.71 6.81 -15.80
N ILE A 175 5.35 7.69 -15.03
CA ILE A 175 5.70 7.43 -13.64
C ILE A 175 4.43 7.20 -12.80
N ARG A 176 3.45 8.10 -12.94
CA ARG A 176 2.22 8.11 -12.13
C ARG A 176 1.36 6.89 -12.39
N ALA A 177 1.39 6.31 -13.59
CA ALA A 177 0.72 5.05 -13.89
C ALA A 177 1.16 3.90 -12.96
N TYR A 178 2.41 3.95 -12.46
CA TYR A 178 2.92 3.00 -11.47
C TYR A 178 2.80 3.55 -10.05
N SER A 179 3.26 4.77 -9.79
CA SER A 179 3.42 5.31 -8.43
C SER A 179 2.12 5.59 -7.67
N ILE A 180 0.95 5.54 -8.32
CA ILE A 180 -0.35 5.57 -7.63
C ILE A 180 -0.64 4.29 -6.83
N GLY A 181 0.16 3.24 -6.98
CA GLY A 181 -0.02 1.98 -6.26
C GLY A 181 -1.21 1.14 -6.74
N MET A 182 -1.86 1.50 -7.86
CA MET A 182 -3.01 0.76 -8.38
C MET A 182 -2.62 -0.55 -9.08
N VAL A 183 -1.38 -0.65 -9.57
CA VAL A 183 -0.88 -1.86 -10.25
C VAL A 183 -0.75 -3.04 -9.28
N THR A 184 -0.61 -2.79 -7.98
CA THR A 184 -0.38 -3.81 -6.95
C THR A 184 -1.65 -4.48 -6.43
N TYR A 185 -2.80 -3.85 -6.66
CA TYR A 185 -4.14 -4.39 -6.40
C TYR A 185 -4.63 -5.27 -7.54
#